data_AF-A0A7S4NHX5-F1
#
_entry.id   AF-A0A7S4NHX5-F1
#
_cell.length_a   1.000
_cell.length_b   1.000
_cell.length_c   1.000
_cell.angle_alpha   90.00
_cell.angle_beta   90.00
_cell.angle_gamma   90.00
#
_symmetry.space_group_name_H-M   'P 1'
#
loop_
_entity.id
_entity.type
_entity.pdbx_description
1 polymer ?
#
loop_
_entity_poly.entity_id
_entity_poly.type
_entity_poly.pdbx_seq_one_letter_code
_entity_poly.pdbx_strand_id
1 'polypeptide(L)'
;MISANKPEHRPLSERIIDDDQLRYDLMQVRERIEDLKRTRMEIRRRQVLQQNKIADFTDWLDVSQLKDVRRSASELLSMAGRQIQVSSEELEQIEASIAQEERSFAMLESRVKDTEAQLKPSEVLLVTSITPPLSWKLDKTLVEKVDEPSTEQLEEEEEEEE
;
A
#
# COMPACT_ATOMS: atom_id res chain seq x y z
N MET A 1 -11.81 -36.75 24.02
CA MET A 1 -10.78 -36.88 22.98
C MET A 1 -10.50 -35.49 22.44
N ILE A 2 -9.55 -34.77 23.03
CA ILE A 2 -9.07 -33.49 22.51
C ILE A 2 -7.68 -33.79 21.96
N SER A 3 -7.58 -33.93 20.63
CA SER A 3 -6.30 -33.99 19.95
C SER A 3 -5.70 -32.60 20.02
N ALA A 4 -4.71 -32.41 20.89
CA ALA A 4 -3.89 -31.22 20.89
C ALA A 4 -3.11 -31.22 19.57
N ASN A 5 -3.51 -30.36 18.63
CA ASN A 5 -2.67 -30.00 17.49
C ASN A 5 -1.37 -29.43 18.07
N LYS A 6 -0.30 -30.23 18.05
CA LYS A 6 1.04 -29.74 18.31
C LYS A 6 1.32 -28.61 17.31
N PRO A 7 1.93 -27.50 17.74
CA PRO A 7 2.36 -26.47 16.81
C PRO A 7 3.47 -27.07 15.94
N GLU A 8 3.16 -27.35 14.68
CA GLU A 8 4.17 -27.69 13.68
C GLU A 8 5.08 -26.47 13.52
N HIS A 9 6.33 -26.60 13.96
CA HIS A 9 7.37 -25.62 13.70
C HIS A 9 7.72 -25.67 12.21
N ARG A 10 7.04 -24.84 11.42
CA ARG A 10 7.47 -24.57 10.04
C ARG A 10 8.88 -23.96 10.05
N PRO A 11 9.78 -24.41 9.15
CA PRO A 11 11.14 -23.90 9.07
C PRO A 11 11.16 -22.39 8.80
N LEU A 12 12.16 -21.69 9.35
CA LEU A 12 12.32 -20.23 9.22
C LEU A 12 12.34 -19.76 7.77
N SER A 13 12.84 -20.58 6.85
CA SER A 13 12.86 -20.28 5.41
C SER A 13 11.46 -20.15 4.80
N GLU A 14 10.50 -20.97 5.21
CA GLU A 14 9.10 -20.84 4.75
C GLU A 14 8.42 -19.59 5.33
N ARG A 15 8.82 -19.17 6.55
CA ARG A 15 8.27 -17.97 7.19
C ARG A 15 8.78 -16.66 6.57
N ILE A 16 10.04 -16.63 6.10
CA ILE A 16 10.61 -15.45 5.42
C ILE A 16 9.94 -15.26 4.04
N ILE A 17 9.70 -16.34 3.31
CA ILE A 17 8.99 -16.31 2.03
C ILE A 17 7.55 -15.80 2.19
N ASP A 18 6.87 -16.19 3.28
CA ASP A 18 5.52 -15.69 3.60
C ASP A 18 5.53 -14.18 3.94
N ASP A 19 6.57 -13.63 4.56
CA ASP A 19 6.66 -12.19 4.89
C ASP A 19 6.90 -11.33 3.62
N ASP A 20 7.81 -11.76 2.75
CA ASP A 20 8.04 -11.09 1.46
C ASP A 20 6.78 -11.11 0.59
N GLN A 21 6.03 -12.23 0.59
CA GLN A 21 4.76 -12.33 -0.11
C GLN A 21 3.70 -11.39 0.49
N LEU A 22 3.58 -11.30 1.82
CA LEU A 22 2.62 -10.40 2.48
C LEU A 22 2.91 -8.93 2.18
N ARG A 23 4.18 -8.53 2.14
CA ARG A 23 4.60 -7.16 1.78
C ARG A 23 4.28 -6.85 0.33
N TYR A 24 4.54 -7.80 -0.57
CA TYR A 24 4.18 -7.67 -1.97
C TYR A 24 2.66 -7.53 -2.15
N ASP A 25 1.87 -8.37 -1.48
CA ASP A 25 0.40 -8.29 -1.51
C ASP A 25 -0.10 -6.95 -0.96
N LEU A 26 0.49 -6.44 0.12
CA LEU A 26 0.15 -5.14 0.70
C LEU A 26 0.48 -3.98 -0.25
N MET A 27 1.62 -4.04 -0.94
CA MET A 27 1.99 -3.09 -1.99
C MET A 27 0.97 -3.11 -3.13
N GLN A 28 0.59 -4.29 -3.62
CA GLN A 28 -0.40 -4.43 -4.69
C GLN A 28 -1.77 -3.87 -4.30
N VAL A 29 -2.27 -4.15 -3.10
CA VAL A 29 -3.56 -3.61 -2.62
C VAL A 29 -3.49 -2.08 -2.55
N ARG A 30 -2.38 -1.52 -2.06
CA ARG A 30 -2.19 -0.07 -2.00
C ARG A 30 -2.24 0.57 -3.39
N GLU A 31 -1.55 -0.02 -4.37
CA GLU A 31 -1.58 0.42 -5.76
C GLU A 31 -3.01 0.40 -6.32
N ARG A 32 -3.74 -0.71 -6.14
CA ARG A 32 -5.14 -0.82 -6.57
C ARG A 32 -6.05 0.24 -5.91
N ILE A 33 -5.88 0.49 -4.62
CA ILE A 33 -6.64 1.54 -3.91
C ILE A 33 -6.37 2.91 -4.53
N GLU A 34 -5.11 3.21 -4.84
CA GLU A 34 -4.75 4.48 -5.44
C GLU A 34 -5.30 4.64 -6.85
N ASP A 35 -5.26 3.58 -7.66
CA ASP A 35 -5.87 3.57 -8.99
C ASP A 35 -7.38 3.79 -8.93
N LEU A 36 -8.10 3.10 -8.03
CA LEU A 36 -9.52 3.34 -7.83
C LEU A 36 -9.81 4.79 -7.40
N LYS A 37 -8.95 5.39 -6.57
CA LYS A 37 -9.05 6.80 -6.16
C LYS A 37 -8.86 7.75 -7.35
N ARG A 38 -7.94 7.44 -8.28
CA ARG A 38 -7.74 8.19 -9.53
C ARG A 38 -8.99 8.09 -10.41
N THR A 39 -9.52 6.89 -10.63
CA THR A 39 -10.76 6.66 -11.39
C THR A 39 -11.95 7.43 -10.79
N ARG A 40 -12.10 7.41 -9.46
CA ARG A 40 -13.13 8.20 -8.76
C ARG A 40 -13.01 9.70 -9.08
N MET A 41 -11.80 10.27 -9.03
CA MET A 41 -11.59 11.68 -9.35
C MET A 41 -11.95 12.00 -10.81
N GLU A 42 -11.60 11.11 -11.74
CA GLU A 42 -11.91 11.28 -13.16
C GLU A 42 -13.42 11.26 -13.42
N ILE A 43 -14.17 10.35 -12.78
CA ILE A 43 -15.62 10.31 -12.88
C ILE A 43 -16.24 11.59 -12.30
N ARG A 44 -15.82 12.01 -11.10
CA ARG A 44 -16.31 13.28 -10.52
C ARG A 44 -16.03 14.47 -11.43
N ARG A 45 -14.84 14.53 -12.04
CA ARG A 45 -14.50 15.58 -13.00
C ARG A 45 -15.42 15.55 -14.22
N ARG A 46 -15.69 14.36 -14.79
CA ARG A 46 -16.62 14.20 -15.92
C ARG A 46 -18.04 14.64 -15.55
N GLN A 47 -18.53 14.25 -14.35
CA GLN A 47 -19.85 14.65 -13.86
C GLN A 47 -19.98 16.16 -13.71
N VAL A 48 -19.01 16.82 -13.09
CA VAL A 48 -19.04 18.29 -12.92
C VAL A 48 -19.07 18.98 -14.29
N LEU A 49 -18.28 18.52 -15.26
CA LEU A 49 -18.29 19.08 -16.61
C LEU A 49 -19.65 18.88 -17.31
N GLN A 50 -20.30 17.73 -17.11
CA GLN A 50 -21.64 17.47 -17.66
C GLN A 50 -22.69 18.34 -16.96
N GLN A 51 -22.64 18.48 -15.64
CA GLN A 51 -23.56 19.32 -14.87
C GLN A 51 -23.45 20.78 -15.29
N ASN A 52 -22.23 21.30 -15.46
CA ASN A 52 -22.01 22.67 -15.95
C ASN A 52 -22.60 22.85 -17.35
N LYS A 53 -22.36 21.91 -18.28
CA LYS A 53 -22.95 21.96 -19.62
C LYS A 53 -24.47 21.93 -19.60
N ILE A 54 -25.07 21.16 -18.71
CA ILE A 54 -26.52 21.11 -18.52
C ILE A 54 -27.04 22.42 -17.96
N ALA A 55 -26.36 23.01 -16.97
CA ALA A 55 -26.73 24.30 -16.40
C ALA A 55 -26.68 25.39 -17.48
N ASP A 56 -25.58 25.52 -18.21
CA ASP A 56 -25.42 26.48 -19.31
C ASP A 56 -26.51 26.31 -20.38
N PHE A 57 -26.83 25.06 -20.74
CA PHE A 57 -27.88 24.77 -21.72
C PHE A 57 -29.28 25.09 -21.18
N THR A 58 -29.53 24.87 -19.90
CA THR A 58 -30.81 25.20 -19.25
C THR A 58 -31.02 26.71 -19.18
N ASP A 59 -29.98 27.46 -18.79
CA ASP A 59 -30.01 28.93 -18.76
C ASP A 59 -30.29 29.51 -20.15
N TRP A 60 -29.67 28.93 -21.20
CA TRP A 60 -29.95 29.34 -22.58
C TRP A 60 -31.40 29.07 -23.01
N LEU A 61 -31.99 27.94 -22.59
CA LEU A 61 -33.37 27.60 -22.92
C LEU A 61 -34.40 28.50 -22.23
N ASP A 62 -34.12 28.93 -21.00
CA ASP A 62 -35.00 29.81 -20.25
C ASP A 62 -35.15 31.17 -20.94
N VAL A 63 -34.08 31.66 -21.57
CA VAL A 63 -34.07 32.90 -22.37
C VAL A 63 -34.68 32.70 -23.77
N SER A 64 -34.76 31.46 -24.27
CA SER A 64 -35.32 31.15 -25.60
C SER A 64 -36.86 31.17 -25.61
N GLN A 65 -37.43 31.94 -26.53
CA GLN A 65 -38.89 32.07 -26.71
C GLN A 65 -39.49 31.07 -27.72
N LEU A 66 -38.67 30.19 -28.32
CA LEU A 66 -39.12 29.27 -29.36
C LEU A 66 -39.67 27.97 -28.74
N LYS A 67 -40.98 27.76 -28.87
CA LYS A 67 -41.70 26.63 -28.27
C LYS A 67 -41.22 25.26 -28.77
N ASP A 68 -40.88 25.14 -30.05
CA ASP A 68 -40.41 23.88 -30.65
C ASP A 68 -39.01 23.51 -30.17
N VAL A 69 -38.15 24.52 -29.97
CA VAL A 69 -36.79 24.34 -29.41
C VAL A 69 -36.87 23.80 -27.98
N ARG A 70 -37.83 24.25 -27.17
CA ARG A 70 -38.00 23.78 -25.79
C ARG A 70 -38.34 22.29 -25.69
N ARG A 71 -39.14 21.75 -26.63
CA ARG A 71 -39.52 20.33 -26.60
C ARG A 71 -38.32 19.42 -26.88
N SER A 72 -37.61 19.67 -27.98
CA SER A 72 -36.40 18.90 -28.32
C SER A 72 -35.31 19.05 -27.26
N ALA A 73 -35.17 20.25 -26.70
CA ALA A 73 -34.20 20.50 -25.65
C ALA A 73 -34.54 19.82 -24.31
N SER A 74 -35.83 19.69 -23.98
CA SER A 74 -36.29 18.92 -22.81
C SER A 74 -35.93 17.43 -22.94
N GLU A 75 -36.01 16.86 -24.13
CA GLU A 75 -35.61 15.46 -24.37
C GLU A 75 -34.09 15.29 -24.19
N LEU A 76 -33.28 16.22 -24.73
CA LEU A 76 -31.82 16.24 -24.55
C LEU A 76 -31.42 16.41 -23.08
N LEU A 77 -32.07 17.31 -22.35
CA LEU A 77 -31.86 17.49 -20.91
C LEU A 77 -32.20 16.23 -20.12
N SER A 78 -33.29 15.55 -20.49
CA SER A 78 -33.67 14.27 -19.87
C SER A 78 -32.62 13.18 -20.13
N MET A 79 -32.11 13.08 -21.35
CA MET A 79 -31.03 12.14 -21.70
C MET A 79 -29.74 12.44 -20.92
N ALA A 80 -29.35 13.72 -20.85
CA ALA A 80 -28.16 14.14 -20.13
C ALA A 80 -28.30 13.89 -18.62
N GLY A 81 -29.48 14.14 -18.05
CA GLY A 81 -29.79 13.80 -16.65
C GLY A 81 -29.66 12.30 -16.37
N ARG A 82 -30.16 11.43 -17.26
CA ARG A 82 -29.96 9.97 -17.16
C ARG A 82 -28.48 9.60 -17.22
N GLN A 83 -27.69 10.26 -18.07
CA GLN A 83 -26.25 9.98 -18.18
C GLN A 83 -25.50 10.34 -16.89
N ILE A 84 -25.85 11.47 -16.26
CA ILE A 84 -25.30 11.83 -14.94
C ILE A 84 -25.65 10.78 -13.89
N GLN A 85 -26.90 10.30 -13.90
CA GLN A 85 -27.36 9.27 -12.97
C GLN A 85 -26.55 7.97 -13.12
N VAL A 86 -26.32 7.51 -14.36
CA VAL A 86 -25.47 6.33 -14.62
C VAL A 86 -24.05 6.56 -14.10
N SER A 87 -23.46 7.73 -14.32
CA SER A 87 -22.14 8.05 -13.76
C SER A 87 -22.15 8.13 -12.22
N SER A 88 -23.28 8.46 -11.60
CA SER A 88 -23.41 8.45 -10.13
C SER A 88 -23.46 7.03 -9.58
N GLU A 89 -24.13 6.12 -10.27
CA GLU A 89 -24.13 4.69 -9.93
C GLU A 89 -22.73 4.08 -10.10
N GLU A 90 -22.01 4.44 -11.18
CA GLU A 90 -20.60 4.04 -11.37
C GLU A 90 -19.69 4.54 -10.23
N LEU A 91 -19.90 5.79 -9.81
CA LEU A 91 -19.16 6.37 -8.68
C LEU A 91 -19.42 5.62 -7.38
N GLU A 92 -20.67 5.28 -7.08
CA GLU A 92 -21.05 4.53 -5.88
C GLU A 92 -20.39 3.14 -5.87
N GLN A 93 -20.35 2.45 -7.02
CA GLN A 93 -19.68 1.15 -7.16
C GLN A 93 -18.17 1.24 -6.91
N ILE A 94 -17.52 2.31 -7.40
CA ILE A 94 -16.09 2.53 -7.15
C ILE A 94 -15.84 2.87 -5.69
N GLU A 95 -16.69 3.66 -5.05
CA GLU A 95 -16.58 3.97 -3.62
C GLU A 95 -16.74 2.70 -2.75
N ALA A 96 -17.68 1.82 -3.09
CA ALA A 96 -17.82 0.52 -2.46
C ALA A 96 -16.56 -0.36 -2.66
N SER A 97 -15.98 -0.33 -3.87
CA SER A 97 -14.76 -1.09 -4.19
C SER A 97 -13.55 -0.57 -3.42
N ILE A 98 -13.38 0.75 -3.29
CA ILE A 98 -12.33 1.36 -2.46
C ILE A 98 -12.50 0.92 -1.00
N ALA A 99 -13.72 0.99 -0.46
CA ALA A 99 -13.99 0.58 0.91
C ALA A 99 -13.69 -0.91 1.16
N GLN A 100 -13.94 -1.77 0.18
CA GLN A 100 -13.59 -3.18 0.25
C GLN A 100 -12.07 -3.40 0.23
N GLU A 101 -11.34 -2.78 -0.69
CA GLU A 101 -9.87 -2.90 -0.76
C GLU A 101 -9.20 -2.30 0.49
N GLU A 102 -9.72 -1.20 1.04
CA GLU A 102 -9.21 -0.62 2.31
C GLU A 102 -9.40 -1.58 3.50
N ARG A 103 -10.49 -2.35 3.53
CA ARG A 103 -10.65 -3.44 4.53
C ARG A 103 -9.66 -4.56 4.31
N SER A 104 -9.45 -4.98 3.06
CA SER A 104 -8.45 -6.00 2.72
C SER A 104 -7.04 -5.56 3.11
N PHE A 105 -6.70 -4.30 2.85
CA PHE A 105 -5.45 -3.68 3.28
C PHE A 105 -5.29 -3.75 4.80
N ALA A 106 -6.31 -3.32 5.55
CA ALA A 106 -6.26 -3.35 7.02
C ALA A 106 -6.10 -4.77 7.59
N MET A 107 -6.73 -5.77 6.96
CA MET A 107 -6.55 -7.18 7.36
C MET A 107 -5.14 -7.70 7.08
N LEU A 108 -4.56 -7.38 5.92
CA LEU A 108 -3.18 -7.74 5.60
C LEU A 108 -2.19 -7.03 6.50
N GLU A 109 -2.40 -5.74 6.78
CA GLU A 109 -1.56 -4.97 7.70
C GLU A 109 -1.59 -5.55 9.12
N SER A 110 -2.77 -5.97 9.61
CA SER A 110 -2.88 -6.66 10.90
C SER A 110 -2.11 -7.97 10.90
N ARG A 111 -2.19 -8.76 9.82
CA ARG A 111 -1.46 -10.02 9.69
C ARG A 111 0.06 -9.81 9.70
N VAL A 112 0.56 -8.79 9.02
CA VAL A 112 1.98 -8.43 9.04
C VAL A 112 2.42 -8.06 10.46
N LYS A 113 1.61 -7.29 11.19
CA LYS A 113 1.92 -6.95 12.60
C LYS A 113 1.94 -8.20 13.49
N ASP A 114 1.03 -9.14 13.26
CA ASP A 114 0.98 -10.40 14.01
C ASP A 114 2.18 -11.30 13.72
N THR A 115 2.64 -11.39 12.46
CA THR A 115 3.84 -12.17 12.08
C THR A 115 5.11 -11.52 12.65
N GLU A 116 5.25 -10.20 12.54
CA GLU A 116 6.36 -9.46 13.16
C GLU A 116 6.41 -9.67 14.68
N ALA A 117 5.25 -9.62 15.35
CA ALA A 117 5.15 -9.85 16.79
C ALA A 117 5.50 -11.28 17.20
N GLN A 118 5.31 -12.28 16.33
CA GLN A 118 5.72 -13.67 16.56
C GLN A 118 7.21 -13.92 16.32
N LEU A 119 7.84 -13.17 15.42
CA LEU A 119 9.28 -13.28 15.12
C LEU A 119 10.15 -12.64 16.23
N LYS A 120 9.76 -11.48 16.76
CA LYS A 120 10.49 -10.77 17.83
C LYS A 120 10.82 -11.61 19.09
N PRO A 121 9.90 -12.39 19.68
CA PRO A 121 10.22 -13.23 20.83
C PRO A 121 11.16 -14.40 20.50
N SER A 122 11.26 -14.80 19.22
CA SER A 122 12.16 -15.88 18.79
C SER A 122 13.61 -15.41 18.56
N GLU A 123 13.83 -14.15 18.16
CA GLU A 123 15.18 -13.56 18.07
C GLU A 123 15.84 -13.37 19.45
N VAL A 124 15.06 -13.06 20.48
CA VAL A 124 15.58 -12.86 21.84
C VAL A 124 16.09 -14.17 22.48
N LEU A 125 15.60 -15.33 22.04
CA LEU A 125 16.01 -16.64 22.59
C LEU A 125 17.34 -17.18 22.02
N LEU A 126 17.84 -16.64 20.91
CA LEU A 126 19.14 -17.03 20.33
C LEU A 126 20.34 -16.36 21.02
N VAL A 127 20.12 -15.35 21.85
CA VAL A 127 21.19 -14.61 22.56
C VAL A 127 21.39 -15.11 23.99
N THR A 128 20.41 -15.79 24.60
CA THR A 128 20.49 -16.20 26.03
C THR A 128 20.98 -17.63 26.28
N SER A 129 21.20 -18.45 25.25
CA SER A 129 21.68 -19.85 25.44
C SER A 129 23.19 -20.04 25.31
N ILE A 130 23.96 -18.98 25.05
CA ILE A 130 25.43 -19.02 25.15
C ILE A 130 25.82 -18.54 26.56
N THR A 131 25.44 -19.29 27.59
CA THR A 131 26.22 -19.30 28.83
C THR A 131 27.43 -20.19 28.56
N PRO A 132 28.65 -19.64 28.45
CA PRO A 132 29.83 -20.49 28.35
C PRO A 132 29.98 -21.26 29.68
N PRO A 133 30.28 -22.58 29.65
CA PRO A 133 30.61 -23.28 30.88
C PRO A 133 31.87 -22.65 31.49
N LEU A 134 31.80 -22.34 32.79
CA LEU A 134 32.91 -21.90 33.63
C LEU A 134 34.02 -22.98 33.68
N SER A 135 34.81 -23.13 32.63
CA SER A 135 36.07 -23.89 32.67
C SER A 135 36.96 -23.77 31.42
N TRP A 136 37.04 -22.63 30.75
CA TRP A 136 38.17 -22.38 29.84
C TRP A 136 39.26 -21.61 30.55
N LYS A 137 40.17 -22.37 31.17
CA LYS A 137 41.51 -21.89 31.48
C LYS A 137 42.20 -21.57 30.15
N LEU A 138 42.26 -20.30 29.79
CA LEU A 138 43.16 -19.82 28.75
C LEU A 138 44.55 -19.68 29.37
N ASP A 139 45.31 -20.78 29.35
CA ASP A 139 46.75 -20.69 29.58
C ASP A 139 47.41 -20.09 28.33
N LYS A 140 48.07 -18.96 28.57
CA LYS A 140 48.91 -18.20 27.64
C LYS A 140 50.09 -19.05 27.18
N THR A 141 50.23 -19.28 25.88
CA THR A 141 51.55 -19.51 25.25
C THR A 141 51.49 -19.20 23.76
N LEU A 142 52.32 -18.22 23.35
CA LEU A 142 52.96 -18.00 22.03
C LEU A 142 52.06 -18.12 20.77
N VAL A 143 51.97 -17.11 19.91
CA VAL A 143 53.11 -16.66 19.09
C VAL A 143 53.19 -15.14 18.98
N GLU A 144 54.43 -14.70 19.10
CA GLU A 144 55.00 -13.37 19.05
C GLU A 144 55.14 -12.88 17.58
N LYS A 145 54.79 -11.61 17.34
CA LYS A 145 55.28 -10.64 16.32
C LYS A 145 55.21 -10.99 14.83
N VAL A 146 54.48 -10.16 14.05
CA VAL A 146 55.00 -9.41 12.88
C VAL A 146 54.13 -8.15 12.66
N ASP A 147 54.73 -6.99 12.97
CA ASP A 147 54.64 -5.62 12.39
C ASP A 147 53.30 -4.96 11.95
N GLU A 148 52.90 -3.91 12.68
CA GLU A 148 52.39 -2.62 12.11
C GLU A 148 53.62 -1.80 11.64
N PRO A 149 53.55 -0.83 10.67
CA PRO A 149 52.52 0.23 10.57
C PRO A 149 52.21 0.79 9.15
N SER A 150 51.16 1.62 9.01
CA SER A 150 51.10 2.75 8.03
C SER A 150 49.81 3.57 8.16
N THR A 151 49.83 4.57 9.04
CA THR A 151 49.01 5.79 8.95
C THR A 151 49.55 6.67 7.81
N GLU A 152 48.79 6.82 6.73
CA GLU A 152 48.77 7.93 5.74
C GLU A 152 48.29 7.37 4.39
N GLN A 153 47.06 7.72 3.98
CA GLN A 153 46.64 7.97 2.60
C GLN A 153 45.12 8.16 2.57
N LEU A 154 44.69 9.31 2.01
CA LEU A 154 43.33 9.76 1.70
C LEU A 154 42.67 10.71 2.72
N GLU A 155 43.39 11.77 3.11
CA GLU A 155 42.85 13.12 2.89
C GLU A 155 43.10 13.49 1.41
N GLU A 156 42.19 14.29 0.82
CA GLU A 156 42.18 14.83 -0.56
C GLU A 156 41.71 13.88 -1.69
N GLU A 157 40.41 13.94 -2.01
CA GLU A 157 39.94 14.33 -3.34
C GLU A 157 38.43 14.69 -3.28
N GLU A 158 38.17 16.00 -3.39
CA GLU A 158 37.10 16.63 -4.20
C GLU A 158 35.64 16.24 -3.86
N GLU A 159 34.76 17.11 -3.38
CA GLU A 159 34.61 18.54 -3.66
C GLU A 159 34.60 18.89 -5.17
N GLU A 160 33.94 18.06 -5.99
CA GLU A 160 33.38 18.37 -7.32
C GLU A 160 32.36 17.24 -7.59
N GLU A 161 31.06 17.43 -7.53
CA GLU A 161 30.25 18.02 -8.58
C GLU A 161 28.96 18.64 -8.01
N GLU A 162 28.61 19.77 -8.62
CA GLU A 162 27.29 20.41 -8.61
C GLU A 162 26.12 19.47 -8.93
#